data_AF-A0A946BU65-F1
#
_entry.id   AF-A0A946BU65-F1
#
_cell.length_a   1.000
_cell.length_b   1.000
_cell.length_c   1.000
_cell.angle_alpha   90.00
_cell.angle_beta   90.00
_cell.angle_gamma   90.00
#
_symmetry.space_group_name_H-M   'P 1'
#
loop_
_entity.id
_entity.type
_entity.pdbx_description
1 polymer ?
#
loop_
_entity_poly.entity_id
_entity_poly.type
_entity_poly.pdbx_seq_one_letter_code
_entity_poly.pdbx_strand_id
1 'polypeptide(L)'
;RRISRWEHETVLEVVDARLEQQPDMMKIRRLTVEHPFGTIKYWMGSTHFQMKTLKKVGAEMSLHVLAYNLKRVLKVMGAVPLMEAMTA
;
A
#
# COMPACT_ATOMS: atom_id res chain seq x y z
N ARG A 1 -6.91 15.11 40.21
CA ARG A 1 -6.17 14.74 38.99
C ARG A 1 -7.15 14.81 37.81
N ARG A 2 -6.92 15.65 36.79
CA ARG A 2 -7.83 15.78 35.63
C ARG A 2 -7.37 14.82 34.54
N ILE A 3 -8.23 13.89 34.14
CA ILE A 3 -7.99 12.97 33.02
C ILE A 3 -8.87 13.48 31.87
N SER A 4 -8.26 13.86 30.76
CA SER A 4 -8.95 14.21 29.51
C SER A 4 -8.89 13.02 28.57
N ARG A 5 -10.04 12.61 28.06
CA ARG A 5 -10.18 11.53 27.08
C ARG A 5 -10.54 12.14 25.73
N TRP A 6 -9.98 11.63 24.65
CA TRP A 6 -10.35 12.10 23.33
C TRP A 6 -11.75 11.61 22.96
N GLU A 7 -12.54 12.40 22.24
CA GLU A 7 -13.93 12.06 21.90
C GLU A 7 -14.07 10.76 21.10
N HIS A 8 -13.01 10.37 20.39
CA HIS A 8 -12.94 9.16 19.57
C HIS A 8 -11.92 8.14 20.09
N GLU A 9 -11.66 8.13 21.40
CA GLU A 9 -10.77 7.14 22.04
C GLU A 9 -11.11 5.69 21.67
N THR A 10 -12.39 5.41 21.42
CA THR A 10 -12.87 4.09 20.98
C THR A 10 -12.21 3.61 19.69
N VAL A 11 -11.79 4.53 18.81
CA VAL A 11 -11.03 4.18 17.60
C VAL A 11 -9.64 3.66 17.96
N LEU A 12 -8.99 4.26 18.97
CA LEU A 12 -7.68 3.83 19.45
C LEU A 12 -7.79 2.47 20.14
N GLU A 13 -8.79 2.28 21.01
CA GLU A 13 -9.04 0.98 21.68
C GLU A 13 -9.25 -0.15 20.67
N VAL A 14 -9.95 0.12 19.56
CA VAL A 14 -10.16 -0.87 18.49
C VAL A 14 -8.86 -1.18 17.74
N VAL A 15 -7.98 -0.18 17.52
CA VAL A 15 -6.67 -0.41 16.90
C VAL A 15 -5.77 -1.21 17.83
N ASP A 16 -5.74 -0.88 19.12
CA ASP A 16 -4.93 -1.57 20.13
C ASP A 16 -5.35 -3.03 20.26
N ALA A 17 -6.65 -3.30 20.36
CA ALA A 17 -7.17 -4.68 20.40
C ALA A 17 -6.75 -5.51 19.17
N ARG A 18 -6.69 -4.91 17.97
CA ARG A 18 -6.20 -5.60 16.76
C ARG A 18 -4.70 -5.85 16.81
N LEU A 19 -3.93 -4.91 17.34
CA LEU A 19 -2.48 -5.03 17.48
C LEU A 19 -2.10 -6.06 18.53
N GLU A 20 -2.86 -6.17 19.62
CA GLU A 20 -2.69 -7.24 20.61
C GLU A 20 -2.96 -8.62 20.01
N GLN A 21 -4.00 -8.75 19.18
CA GLN A 21 -4.31 -10.02 18.50
C GLN A 21 -3.26 -10.39 17.44
N GLN A 22 -2.61 -9.42 16.81
CA GLN A 22 -1.64 -9.64 15.74
C GLN A 22 -0.43 -8.69 15.87
N PRO A 23 0.50 -8.95 16.81
CA PRO A 23 1.57 -8.02 17.18
C PRO A 23 2.56 -7.73 16.05
N ASP A 24 2.72 -8.65 15.10
CA ASP A 24 3.65 -8.49 13.98
C ASP A 24 3.07 -7.73 12.78
N MET A 25 1.77 -7.41 12.79
CA MET A 25 1.10 -6.77 11.64
C MET A 25 1.77 -5.47 11.19
N MET A 26 2.20 -4.62 12.13
CA MET A 26 2.88 -3.37 11.79
C MET A 26 4.31 -3.61 11.25
N LYS A 27 4.99 -4.68 11.67
CA LYS A 27 6.29 -5.06 11.08
C LYS A 27 6.09 -5.59 9.66
N ILE A 28 5.12 -6.45 9.44
CA ILE A 28 4.79 -7.01 8.12
C ILE A 28 4.41 -5.89 7.16
N ARG A 29 3.56 -4.94 7.59
CA ARG A 29 3.15 -3.79 6.75
C ARG A 29 4.36 -2.95 6.33
N ARG A 30 5.27 -2.67 7.25
CA ARG A 30 6.51 -1.93 6.98
C ARG A 30 7.37 -2.61 5.92
N LEU A 31 7.52 -3.93 6.01
CA LEU A 31 8.34 -4.71 5.10
C LEU A 31 7.70 -4.92 3.74
N THR A 32 6.38 -5.09 3.70
CA THR A 32 5.67 -5.53 2.48
C THR A 32 5.09 -4.37 1.67
N VAL A 33 4.65 -3.27 2.30
CA VAL A 33 3.85 -2.24 1.62
C VAL A 33 4.50 -0.86 1.65
N GLU A 34 5.17 -0.47 2.74
CA GLU A 34 5.68 0.90 2.89
C GLU A 34 6.75 1.26 1.85
N HIS A 35 7.71 0.37 1.60
CA HIS A 35 8.74 0.61 0.58
C HIS A 35 8.16 0.66 -0.85
N PRO A 36 7.31 -0.30 -1.29
CA PRO A 36 6.59 -0.18 -2.56
C PRO A 36 5.81 1.12 -2.70
N PHE A 37 5.07 1.51 -1.66
CA PHE A 37 4.28 2.73 -1.66
C PHE A 37 5.16 3.97 -1.82
N GLY A 38 6.27 4.05 -1.09
CA GLY A 38 7.25 5.14 -1.22
C GLY A 38 7.84 5.23 -2.63
N THR A 39 8.15 4.09 -3.25
CA THR A 39 8.68 4.03 -4.62
C THR A 39 7.65 4.51 -5.63
N ILE A 40 6.40 4.04 -5.53
CA ILE A 40 5.30 4.46 -6.40
C ILE A 40 5.07 5.96 -6.26
N LYS A 41 4.99 6.47 -5.02
CA LYS A 41 4.81 7.90 -4.76
C LYS A 41 5.95 8.74 -5.32
N TYR A 42 7.19 8.26 -5.21
CA TYR A 42 8.35 8.94 -5.82
C TYR A 42 8.25 8.98 -7.34
N TRP A 43 7.84 7.88 -8.01
CA TRP A 43 7.66 7.85 -9.47
C TRP A 43 6.49 8.70 -9.96
N MET A 44 5.41 8.79 -9.19
CA MET A 44 4.28 9.67 -9.47
C MET A 44 4.67 11.16 -9.39
N GLY A 45 5.76 11.48 -8.69
CA GLY A 45 6.21 12.84 -8.47
C GLY A 45 5.45 13.56 -7.35
N SER A 46 5.70 14.86 -7.22
CA SER A 46 5.09 15.71 -6.18
C SER A 46 3.73 16.28 -6.59
N THR A 47 3.21 15.92 -7.76
CA THR A 47 1.98 16.47 -8.33
C THR A 47 0.75 15.68 -7.87
N HIS A 48 -0.43 16.25 -8.13
CA HIS A 48 -1.71 15.60 -7.89
C HIS A 48 -1.98 14.50 -8.91
N PHE A 49 -2.88 13.57 -8.57
CA PHE A 49 -3.48 12.67 -9.56
C PHE A 49 -4.02 13.47 -10.74
N GLN A 50 -3.85 12.95 -11.95
CA GLN A 50 -4.33 13.60 -13.16
C GLN A 50 -5.85 13.55 -13.25
N MET A 51 -6.44 12.46 -12.77
CA MET A 51 -7.87 12.23 -12.80
C MET A 51 -8.59 12.88 -11.61
N LYS A 52 -9.88 13.17 -11.82
CA LYS A 52 -10.80 13.66 -10.79
C LYS A 52 -11.87 12.63 -10.50
N THR A 53 -12.43 12.65 -9.27
CA THR A 53 -13.39 11.68 -8.70
C THR A 53 -12.76 10.35 -8.27
N LEU A 54 -13.28 9.78 -7.16
CA LEU A 54 -12.72 8.58 -6.53
C LEU A 54 -12.61 7.39 -7.49
N LYS A 55 -13.61 7.17 -8.34
CA LYS A 55 -13.59 6.06 -9.31
C LYS A 55 -12.42 6.16 -10.29
N LYS A 56 -12.16 7.35 -10.84
CA LYS A 56 -11.09 7.55 -11.83
C LYS A 56 -9.72 7.62 -11.18
N VAL A 57 -9.60 8.27 -10.02
CA VAL A 57 -8.36 8.28 -9.21
C VAL A 57 -7.98 6.87 -8.78
N GLY A 58 -8.96 6.05 -8.39
CA GLY A 58 -8.73 4.64 -8.07
C GLY A 58 -8.17 3.85 -9.24
N ALA A 59 -8.65 4.11 -10.47
CA ALA A 59 -8.11 3.49 -11.68
C ALA A 59 -6.66 3.93 -11.95
N GLU A 60 -6.35 5.22 -11.81
CA GLU A 60 -4.99 5.77 -11.95
C GLU A 60 -4.02 5.13 -10.93
N MET A 61 -4.43 5.06 -9.66
CA MET A 61 -3.65 4.39 -8.63
C MET A 61 -3.45 2.89 -8.93
N SER A 62 -4.47 2.22 -9.46
CA SER A 62 -4.40 0.80 -9.81
C SER A 62 -3.39 0.55 -10.93
N LEU A 63 -3.32 1.43 -11.93
CA LEU A 63 -2.33 1.37 -13.00
C LEU A 63 -0.90 1.57 -12.47
N HIS A 64 -0.69 2.52 -11.56
CA HIS A 64 0.63 2.70 -10.94
C HIS A 64 1.10 1.46 -10.16
N VAL A 65 0.20 0.88 -9.36
CA VAL A 65 0.49 -0.35 -8.60
C VAL A 65 0.78 -1.51 -9.56
N LEU A 66 -0.01 -1.66 -10.63
CA LEU A 66 0.20 -2.69 -11.64
C LEU A 66 1.57 -2.54 -12.32
N ALA A 67 1.92 -1.34 -12.76
CA ALA A 67 3.20 -1.06 -13.40
C ALA A 67 4.39 -1.36 -12.47
N TYR A 68 4.29 -0.95 -11.19
CA TYR A 68 5.30 -1.28 -10.18
C TYR A 68 5.43 -2.80 -9.99
N ASN A 69 4.32 -3.51 -9.85
CA ASN A 69 4.32 -4.96 -9.65
C ASN A 69 4.92 -5.70 -10.86
N LEU A 70 4.55 -5.33 -12.09
CA LEU A 70 5.13 -5.90 -13.31
C LEU A 70 6.64 -5.67 -13.36
N LYS A 71 7.10 -4.45 -13.09
CA LYS A 71 8.53 -4.13 -13.05
C LYS A 71 9.27 -4.91 -11.96
N ARG A 72 8.64 -5.12 -10.80
CA ARG A 72 9.22 -5.91 -9.69
C ARG A 72 9.32 -7.38 -10.06
N VAL A 73 8.25 -7.99 -10.58
CA VAL A 73 8.24 -9.40 -10.99
C VAL A 73 9.25 -9.63 -12.11
N LEU A 74 9.29 -8.74 -13.10
CA LEU A 74 10.29 -8.77 -14.17
C LEU A 74 11.72 -8.77 -13.62
N LYS A 75 12.00 -7.98 -12.58
CA LYS A 75 13.31 -7.93 -11.93
C LYS A 75 13.63 -9.20 -11.12
N VAL A 76 12.63 -9.85 -10.52
CA VAL A 76 12.81 -11.05 -9.68
C VAL A 76 12.93 -12.32 -10.53
N MET A 77 12.08 -12.47 -11.55
CA MET A 77 11.97 -13.69 -12.35
C MET A 77 12.63 -13.60 -13.72
N GLY A 78 12.83 -12.39 -14.26
CA GLY A 78 13.25 -12.18 -15.65
C GLY A 78 12.08 -12.16 -16.64
N ALA A 79 12.35 -11.71 -17.87
CA ALA A 79 11.31 -11.50 -18.89
C ALA A 79 10.71 -12.79 -19.44
N VAL A 80 11.58 -13.76 -19.80
CA VAL A 80 11.15 -15.02 -20.43
C VAL A 80 10.25 -15.84 -19.49
N PRO A 81 10.66 -16.13 -18.23
CA PRO A 81 9.81 -16.93 -17.33
C PRO A 81 8.49 -16.23 -16.98
N LEU A 82 8.48 -14.90 -16.93
CA LEU A 82 7.27 -14.11 -16.71
C LEU A 82 6.29 -14.26 -17.87
N MET A 83 6.75 -14.16 -19.11
CA MET A 83 5.88 -14.31 -20.28
C MET A 83 5.28 -15.72 -20.37
N GLU A 84 6.08 -16.75 -20.12
CA GLU A 84 5.61 -18.14 -20.09
C GLU A 84 4.51 -18.33 -19.03
N ALA A 85 4.71 -17.79 -17.82
CA ALA A 85 3.74 -17.86 -16.73
C ALA A 85 2.43 -17.11 -17.03
N MET A 86 2.44 -16.09 -17.91
CA MET A 86 1.25 -15.34 -18.31
C MET A 86 0.43 -16.04 -19.41
N THR A 87 1.04 -16.98 -20.14
CA THR A 87 0.38 -17.73 -21.22
C THR A 87 -0.23 -19.06 -20.76
N ALA A 88 0.10 -19.51 -19.55
CA ALA A 88 -0.44 -20.73 -18.92
C ALA A 88 -1.83 -20.48 -18.30
#